data_AF-A0A1F9BG16-F1
#
_entry.id   AF-A0A1F9BG16-F1
#
_cell.length_a   1.000
_cell.length_b   1.000
_cell.length_c   1.000
_cell.angle_alpha   90.00
_cell.angle_beta   90.00
_cell.angle_gamma   90.00
#
_symmetry.space_group_name_H-M   'P 1'
#
loop_
_entity.id
_entity.type
_entity.pdbx_description
1 polymer ?
#
loop_
_entity_poly.entity_id
_entity_poly.type
_entity_poly.pdbx_seq_one_letter_code
_entity_poly.pdbx_strand_id
1 'polypeptide(L)'
;MIVALVAVGLVATFAVAQGKGGAKLLCVSKKELKGEDTVASCLAKGERFAIVDAYGIVHILTPEEVELTKAFNPKAFETRAFGMKYEKLAPPIFPLAVPKETN
;
A
#
# COMPACT_ATOMS: atom_id res chain seq x y z
N MET A 1 15.81 22.11 38.71
CA MET A 1 15.67 20.87 37.92
C MET A 1 14.30 20.88 37.26
N ILE A 2 14.24 21.30 36.00
CA ILE A 2 13.05 21.18 35.15
C ILE A 2 13.32 19.96 34.28
N VAL A 3 12.96 18.78 34.80
CA VAL A 3 13.08 17.51 34.08
C VAL A 3 11.67 17.07 33.73
N ALA A 4 11.29 17.29 32.46
CA ALA A 4 10.38 16.43 31.68
C ALA A 4 10.10 17.13 30.33
N LEU A 5 11.13 17.20 29.49
CA LEU A 5 10.94 17.28 28.04
C LEU A 5 10.19 16.01 27.62
N VAL A 6 8.86 16.12 27.46
CA VAL A 6 8.03 15.05 26.90
C VAL A 6 8.40 14.90 25.42
N ALA A 7 9.40 14.06 25.21
CA ALA A 7 9.82 13.56 23.92
C ALA A 7 8.85 12.49 23.43
N VAL A 8 7.65 12.87 22.99
CA VAL A 8 6.79 12.01 22.14
C VAL A 8 5.98 12.88 21.19
N GLY A 9 6.62 13.44 20.17
CA GLY A 9 5.94 14.23 19.14
C GLY A 9 6.60 14.16 17.77
N LEU A 10 7.42 13.13 17.51
CA LEU A 10 8.33 13.10 16.36
C LEU A 10 8.09 11.94 15.37
N VAL A 11 6.87 11.39 15.28
CA VAL A 11 6.55 10.37 14.25
C VAL A 11 5.13 10.55 13.70
N ALA A 12 4.85 11.69 13.06
CA ALA A 12 3.62 11.81 12.27
C ALA A 12 3.75 12.74 11.05
N THR A 13 4.97 13.03 10.60
CA THR A 13 5.21 13.67 9.30
C THR A 13 5.42 12.61 8.21
N PHE A 14 4.52 11.62 8.12
CA PHE A 14 4.37 10.91 6.86
C PHE A 14 3.63 11.85 5.92
N ALA A 15 4.42 12.47 5.03
CA ALA A 15 4.00 13.24 3.89
C ALA A 15 2.63 12.78 3.33
N VAL A 16 1.57 13.48 3.74
CA VAL A 16 0.25 13.47 3.08
C VAL A 16 0.35 14.27 1.79
N ALA A 17 1.23 13.83 0.90
CA ALA A 17 1.33 14.28 -0.48
C ALA A 17 1.38 13.05 -1.38
N GLN A 18 0.44 12.11 -1.18
CA GLN A 18 0.21 11.03 -2.13
C GLN A 18 -1.10 11.31 -2.85
N GLY A 19 -0.97 11.48 -4.16
CA GLY A 19 -1.94 12.13 -5.03
C GLY A 19 -3.34 11.55 -4.97
N LYS A 20 -4.31 12.45 -5.10
CA LYS A 20 -5.64 12.11 -5.60
C LYS A 20 -5.45 11.36 -6.94
N GLY A 21 -5.65 10.04 -6.96
CA GLY A 21 -5.72 9.24 -8.20
C GLY A 21 -4.61 8.23 -8.47
N GLY A 22 -3.88 7.72 -7.48
CA GLY A 22 -2.97 6.59 -7.68
C GLY A 22 -3.68 5.24 -7.76
N ALA A 23 -3.09 4.27 -8.48
CA ALA A 23 -3.55 2.89 -8.47
C ALA A 23 -3.49 2.28 -7.05
N LYS A 24 -4.38 1.35 -6.73
CA LYS A 24 -4.56 0.79 -5.38
C LYS A 24 -4.50 -0.73 -5.42
N LEU A 25 -4.02 -1.35 -4.34
CA LEU A 25 -4.13 -2.79 -4.13
C LEU A 25 -5.36 -3.13 -3.28
N LEU A 26 -6.26 -3.94 -3.83
CA LEU A 26 -7.45 -4.42 -3.13
C LEU A 26 -7.44 -5.94 -3.02
N CYS A 27 -7.77 -6.44 -1.83
CA CYS A 27 -8.01 -7.85 -1.57
C CYS A 27 -9.33 -8.26 -2.24
N VAL A 28 -9.27 -9.22 -3.17
CA VAL A 28 -10.45 -9.71 -3.90
C VAL A 28 -11.06 -10.96 -3.27
N SER A 29 -10.30 -11.68 -2.45
CA SER A 29 -10.77 -12.87 -1.71
C SER A 29 -11.50 -12.53 -0.41
N LYS A 30 -11.11 -11.45 0.29
CA LYS A 30 -11.78 -10.95 1.50
C LYS A 30 -12.26 -9.51 1.34
N LYS A 31 -13.56 -9.35 1.09
CA LYS A 31 -14.18 -8.05 0.78
C LYS A 31 -14.25 -7.09 1.96
N GLU A 32 -14.24 -7.59 3.19
CA GLU A 32 -14.44 -6.81 4.42
C GLU A 32 -13.15 -6.42 5.15
N LEU A 33 -11.98 -6.68 4.55
CA LEU A 33 -10.71 -6.35 5.17
C LEU A 33 -10.51 -4.83 5.22
N LYS A 34 -10.15 -4.27 6.37
CA LYS A 34 -10.12 -2.82 6.64
C LYS A 34 -8.79 -2.37 7.26
N GLY A 35 -7.68 -2.89 6.74
CA GLY A 35 -6.33 -2.45 7.13
C GLY A 35 -5.79 -3.08 8.40
N GLU A 36 -6.39 -4.16 8.90
CA GLU A 36 -5.90 -4.90 10.07
C GLU A 36 -4.52 -5.51 9.81
N ASP A 37 -4.34 -6.05 8.59
CA ASP A 37 -3.12 -6.68 8.11
C ASP A 37 -2.45 -5.87 6.97
N THR A 38 -1.21 -6.21 6.64
CA THR A 38 -0.55 -5.74 5.42
C THR A 38 -0.89 -6.62 4.22
N VAL A 39 -0.70 -6.11 3.01
CA VAL A 39 -0.88 -6.90 1.78
C VAL A 39 0.02 -8.12 1.78
N ALA A 40 1.28 -7.99 2.20
CA ALA A 40 2.21 -9.11 2.34
C ALA A 40 1.71 -10.21 3.30
N SER A 41 1.17 -9.82 4.46
CA SER A 41 0.57 -10.76 5.44
C SER A 41 -0.61 -11.53 4.83
N CYS A 42 -1.48 -10.82 4.10
CA CYS A 42 -2.62 -11.44 3.43
C CYS A 42 -2.19 -12.38 2.29
N LEU A 43 -1.22 -11.99 1.46
CA LEU A 43 -0.67 -12.84 0.40
C LEU A 43 -0.10 -14.14 0.98
N ALA A 44 0.61 -14.08 2.11
CA ALA A 44 1.13 -15.26 2.80
C ALA A 44 0.03 -16.19 3.32
N LYS A 45 -1.17 -15.66 3.59
CA LYS A 45 -2.38 -16.42 3.96
C LYS A 45 -3.13 -16.99 2.74
N GLY A 46 -2.62 -16.80 1.53
CA GLY A 46 -3.26 -17.25 0.28
C GLY A 46 -4.33 -16.30 -0.25
N GLU A 47 -4.42 -15.07 0.28
CA GLU A 47 -5.36 -14.08 -0.23
C GLU A 47 -4.90 -13.55 -1.59
N ARG A 48 -5.87 -13.16 -2.43
CA ARG A 48 -5.61 -12.63 -3.77
C ARG A 48 -5.83 -11.13 -3.79
N PHE A 49 -5.00 -10.44 -4.56
CA PHE A 49 -5.06 -8.99 -4.70
C PHE A 49 -5.24 -8.59 -6.17
N ALA A 50 -5.86 -7.43 -6.36
CA ALA A 50 -5.96 -6.77 -7.66
C ALA A 50 -5.46 -5.34 -7.56
N ILE A 51 -4.87 -4.87 -8.65
CA ILE A 51 -4.62 -3.45 -8.89
C ILE A 51 -5.91 -2.84 -9.44
N VAL A 52 -6.36 -1.76 -8.82
CA VAL A 52 -7.42 -0.90 -9.35
C VAL A 52 -6.79 0.44 -9.70
N ASP A 53 -6.81 0.80 -10.98
CA ASP A 53 -6.22 2.06 -11.43
C ASP A 53 -7.14 3.27 -11.17
N ALA A 54 -6.70 4.45 -11.60
CA ALA A 54 -7.45 5.69 -11.43
C ALA A 54 -8.78 5.75 -12.21
N TYR A 55 -8.94 4.88 -13.22
CA TYR A 55 -10.12 4.79 -14.08
C TYR A 55 -11.09 3.69 -13.63
N GLY A 56 -10.73 2.92 -12.60
CA GLY A 56 -11.52 1.80 -12.10
C GLY A 56 -11.30 0.49 -12.88
N ILE A 57 -10.25 0.40 -13.70
CA ILE A 57 -9.87 -0.84 -14.38
C ILE A 57 -9.19 -1.76 -13.37
N VAL A 58 -9.58 -3.03 -13.38
CA VAL A 58 -9.15 -4.04 -12.40
C VAL A 58 -8.25 -5.06 -13.07
N HIS A 59 -7.07 -5.26 -12.50
CA HIS A 59 -6.13 -6.32 -12.89
C HIS A 59 -5.80 -7.21 -11.69
N ILE A 60 -6.15 -8.50 -11.75
CA ILE A 60 -5.87 -9.44 -10.66
C ILE A 60 -4.43 -9.92 -10.80
N LEU A 61 -3.66 -9.82 -9.71
CA LEU A 61 -2.26 -10.22 -9.72
C LEU A 61 -2.14 -11.75 -9.76
N THR A 62 -1.36 -12.26 -10.72
CA THR A 62 -0.90 -13.65 -10.70
C THR A 62 0.21 -13.84 -9.67
N PRO A 63 0.51 -15.10 -9.27
CA PRO A 63 1.65 -15.37 -8.40
C PRO A 63 2.98 -14.84 -8.97
N GLU A 64 3.23 -14.97 -10.28
CA GLU A 64 4.46 -14.45 -10.89
C GLU A 64 4.52 -12.92 -10.79
N GLU A 65 3.42 -12.22 -11.04
CA GLU A 65 3.35 -10.76 -10.92
C GLU A 65 3.59 -10.30 -9.48
N VAL A 66 3.12 -11.05 -8.48
CA VAL A 66 3.41 -10.78 -7.07
C VAL A 66 4.90 -10.92 -6.78
N GLU A 67 5.54 -11.99 -7.26
CA GLU A 67 6.98 -12.23 -7.06
C GLU A 67 7.84 -11.16 -7.74
N LEU A 68 7.54 -10.82 -8.99
CA LEU A 68 8.22 -9.77 -9.72
C LEU A 68 8.02 -8.41 -9.03
N THR A 69 6.79 -8.10 -8.62
CA THR A 69 6.52 -6.84 -7.91
C THR A 69 7.25 -6.78 -6.56
N LYS A 70 7.44 -7.89 -5.85
CA LYS A 70 8.27 -7.90 -4.62
C LYS A 70 9.73 -7.54 -4.91
N ALA A 71 10.26 -8.00 -6.04
CA ALA A 71 11.63 -7.70 -6.44
C ALA A 71 11.82 -6.22 -6.85
N PHE A 72 10.86 -5.64 -7.57
CA PHE A 72 10.96 -4.26 -8.06
C PHE A 72 10.41 -3.20 -7.09
N ASN A 73 9.33 -3.50 -6.37
CA ASN A 73 8.62 -2.58 -5.47
C ASN A 73 8.10 -3.29 -4.21
N PRO A 74 8.97 -3.74 -3.31
CA PRO A 74 8.55 -4.45 -2.09
C PRO A 74 7.62 -3.59 -1.21
N LYS A 75 7.79 -2.26 -1.23
CA LYS A 75 6.98 -1.29 -0.48
C LYS A 75 5.51 -1.31 -0.86
N ALA A 76 5.16 -1.74 -2.08
CA ALA A 76 3.76 -1.90 -2.47
C ALA A 76 3.02 -2.87 -1.53
N PHE A 77 3.70 -3.91 -1.04
CA PHE A 77 3.11 -4.95 -0.21
C PHE A 77 3.21 -4.71 1.30
N GLU A 78 3.96 -3.69 1.73
CA GLU A 78 4.02 -3.23 3.11
C GLU A 78 2.80 -2.37 3.49
N THR A 79 2.01 -1.95 2.50
CA THR A 79 0.78 -1.19 2.70
C THR A 79 -0.28 -2.02 3.43
N ARG A 80 -1.20 -1.31 4.10
CA ARG A 80 -2.37 -1.91 4.73
C ARG A 80 -3.27 -2.52 3.65
N ALA A 81 -3.68 -3.76 3.84
CA ALA A 81 -4.60 -4.43 2.93
C ALA A 81 -6.01 -3.89 3.13
N PHE A 82 -6.77 -3.73 2.05
CA PHE A 82 -8.19 -3.38 2.11
C PHE A 82 -8.97 -4.24 1.14
N GLY A 83 -10.15 -4.69 1.54
CA GLY A 83 -11.10 -5.33 0.65
C GLY A 83 -11.89 -4.30 -0.16
N MET A 84 -12.60 -4.79 -1.18
CA MET A 84 -13.39 -3.94 -2.09
C MET A 84 -14.40 -3.03 -1.38
N LYS A 85 -14.96 -3.45 -0.24
CA LYS A 85 -15.91 -2.62 0.56
C LYS A 85 -15.29 -1.31 1.05
N TYR A 86 -13.97 -1.28 1.20
CA TYR A 86 -13.21 -0.18 1.76
C TYR A 86 -12.20 0.42 0.77
N GLU A 87 -12.43 0.27 -0.54
CA GLU A 87 -11.57 0.82 -1.60
C GLU A 87 -11.23 2.31 -1.41
N LYS A 88 -12.19 3.10 -0.95
CA LYS A 88 -11.99 4.54 -0.72
C LYS A 88 -10.98 4.84 0.38
N LEU A 89 -10.74 3.89 1.28
CA LEU A 89 -9.76 3.97 2.36
C LEU A 89 -8.42 3.34 1.99
N ALA A 90 -8.37 2.57 0.89
CA ALA A 90 -7.16 1.90 0.46
C ALA A 90 -6.10 2.93 0.00
N PRO A 91 -4.86 2.83 0.49
CA PRO A 91 -3.80 3.75 0.12
C PRO A 91 -3.40 3.53 -1.35
N PRO A 92 -2.92 4.58 -2.04
CA PRO A 92 -2.32 4.41 -3.34
C PRO A 92 -1.01 3.62 -3.23
N ILE A 93 -0.68 2.87 -4.28
CA ILE A 93 0.59 2.13 -4.41
C ILE A 93 1.73 3.15 -4.45
N PHE A 94 2.80 2.88 -3.71
CA PHE A 94 4.00 3.72 -3.75
C PHE A 94 4.65 3.67 -5.13
N PRO A 95 4.95 4.83 -5.75
CA PRO A 95 5.67 4.85 -7.02
C PRO A 95 7.07 4.26 -6.84
N LEU A 96 7.60 3.66 -7.91
CA LEU A 96 9.01 3.28 -7.97
C LEU A 96 9.87 4.52 -7.75
N ALA A 97 10.94 4.39 -6.95
CA ALA A 97 11.93 5.45 -6.83
C ALA A 97 12.66 5.57 -8.17
N VAL A 98 12.26 6.53 -8.99
CA VAL A 98 12.99 6.86 -10.22
C VAL A 98 14.30 7.53 -9.80
N PRO A 99 15.49 7.02 -10.17
CA PRO A 99 16.72 7.77 -10.00
C PRO A 99 16.54 9.13 -10.66
N LYS A 100 16.87 10.20 -9.94
CA LYS A 100 16.82 11.55 -10.50
C LYS A 100 17.80 11.56 -11.68
N GLU A 101 17.30 11.69 -12.91
CA GLU A 101 18.17 11.88 -14.07
C GLU A 101 19.13 13.04 -13.75
N THR A 102 20.42 12.75 -13.82
CA THR A 102 21.46 13.77 -13.66
C THR A 102 21.56 14.45 -15.02
N ASN A 103 20.76 15.51 -15.22
CA ASN A 103 20.95 16.44 -16.34
C ASN A 103 22.26 17.20 -16.17
#